data_AF-A0A8B6DR89-F1
#
_entry.id   AF-A0A8B6DR89-F1
#
_cell.length_a   1.000
_cell.length_b   1.000
_cell.length_c   1.000
_cell.angle_alpha   90.00
_cell.angle_beta   90.00
_cell.angle_gamma   90.00
#
_symmetry.space_group_name_H-M   'P 1'
#
loop_
_entity.id
_entity.type
_entity.pdbx_description
1 polymer ?
#
loop_
_entity_poly.entity_id
_entity_poly.type
_entity_poly.pdbx_seq_one_letter_code
_entity_poly.pdbx_strand_id
1 'polypeptide(L)'
;MVLTLDMVRKLEPEKPCLEIIHCTVMDKSSRTTYNRTKVMATVVLADSSHIIKAQVYDMDSLDLMILNGGLQIKDFIPKSNGEIIINKKTQVFISKPVPIPLEIKAKIDDIKQKKFTTLDAATSPKKTNVGSIKGVVAKVCMK
;
A
#
# COMPACT_ATOMS: atom_id res chain seq x y z
N MET A 1 -41.44 -9.79 6.88
CA MET A 1 -40.20 -9.32 6.24
C MET A 1 -39.14 -9.20 7.33
N VAL A 2 -38.38 -10.26 7.57
CA VAL A 2 -37.41 -10.35 8.67
C VAL A 2 -36.03 -10.51 8.05
N LEU A 3 -35.16 -9.53 8.27
CA LEU A 3 -33.74 -9.61 7.95
C LEU A 3 -33.07 -10.50 9.00
N THR A 4 -32.71 -11.74 8.67
CA THR A 4 -31.99 -12.63 9.58
C THR A 4 -30.50 -12.70 9.23
N LEU A 5 -29.69 -12.11 10.11
CA LEU A 5 -28.38 -12.53 10.65
C LEU A 5 -27.25 -13.14 9.78
N ASP A 6 -27.40 -13.41 8.48
CA ASP A 6 -26.38 -14.14 7.69
C ASP A 6 -25.27 -13.27 7.08
N MET A 7 -25.28 -11.95 7.33
CA MET A 7 -24.28 -11.03 6.77
C MET A 7 -23.31 -10.45 7.80
N VAL A 8 -23.35 -10.94 9.05
CA VAL A 8 -22.20 -10.79 9.96
C VAL A 8 -21.20 -11.86 9.55
N ARG A 9 -20.55 -11.67 8.40
CA ARG A 9 -19.33 -12.41 8.06
C ARG A 9 -18.41 -12.25 9.27
N LYS A 10 -18.29 -13.33 10.03
CA LYS A 10 -17.24 -13.56 11.00
C LYS A 10 -15.94 -13.24 10.26
N LEU A 11 -15.43 -12.02 10.47
CA LEU A 11 -14.00 -11.79 10.53
C LEU A 11 -13.58 -12.64 11.72
N GLU A 12 -13.36 -13.93 11.49
CA GLU A 12 -12.58 -14.73 12.41
C GLU A 12 -11.33 -13.90 12.72
N PRO A 13 -10.97 -13.71 14.00
CA PRO A 13 -9.72 -13.04 14.29
C PRO A 13 -8.64 -13.93 13.71
N GLU A 14 -8.12 -13.57 12.53
CA GLU A 14 -6.94 -14.17 11.92
C GLU A 14 -5.89 -14.20 13.04
N LYS A 15 -5.61 -15.41 13.52
CA LYS A 15 -4.85 -15.64 14.75
C LYS A 15 -3.48 -14.98 14.60
N PRO A 16 -2.98 -14.23 15.60
CA PRO A 16 -1.65 -13.64 15.50
C PRO A 16 -0.63 -14.75 15.28
N CYS A 17 0.21 -14.59 14.26
CA CYS A 17 1.31 -15.50 13.99
C CYS A 17 2.45 -15.20 14.97
N LEU A 18 2.95 -16.23 15.65
CA LEU A 18 4.05 -16.12 16.61
C LEU A 18 5.43 -16.06 15.93
N GLU A 19 5.47 -16.12 14.60
CA GLU A 19 6.70 -16.01 13.81
C GLU A 19 7.26 -14.58 13.89
N ILE A 20 8.59 -14.50 13.91
CA ILE A 20 9.31 -13.21 13.90
C ILE A 20 9.81 -12.98 12.47
N ILE A 21 9.42 -11.87 11.87
CA ILE A 21 9.90 -11.45 10.55
C ILE A 21 11.06 -10.48 10.74
N HIS A 22 12.20 -10.78 10.14
CA HIS A 22 13.35 -9.88 10.04
C HIS A 22 13.37 -9.27 8.64
N CYS A 23 13.17 -7.96 8.53
CA CYS A 23 12.98 -7.32 7.23
C CYS A 23 13.57 -5.91 7.18
N THR A 24 13.67 -5.38 5.97
CA THR A 24 14.06 -4.01 5.67
C THR A 24 12.88 -3.27 5.04
N VAL A 25 12.65 -2.02 5.43
CA VAL A 25 11.61 -1.17 4.83
C VAL A 25 12.07 -0.68 3.47
N MET A 26 11.32 -1.00 2.42
CA MET A 26 11.70 -0.67 1.04
C MET A 26 10.80 0.40 0.41
N ASP A 27 9.56 0.51 0.89
CA ASP A 27 8.61 1.55 0.48
C ASP A 27 7.62 1.83 1.61
N LYS A 28 7.15 3.08 1.68
CA LYS A 28 6.16 3.51 2.67
C LYS A 28 5.20 4.48 1.99
N SER A 29 3.92 4.10 1.90
CA SER A 29 2.90 4.99 1.38
C SER A 29 2.55 6.08 2.39
N SER A 30 2.00 7.18 1.88
CA SER A 30 1.33 8.18 2.73
C SER A 30 0.18 7.55 3.52
N ARG A 31 -0.15 8.18 4.65
CA ARG A 31 -1.31 7.83 5.47
C ARG A 31 -2.58 8.01 4.63
N THR A 32 -3.45 7.01 4.65
CA THR A 32 -4.74 7.01 3.95
C THR A 32 -5.87 6.66 4.92
N THR A 33 -7.04 7.28 4.73
CA THR A 33 -8.21 7.00 5.56
C THR A 33 -8.93 5.75 5.04
N TYR A 34 -8.89 4.69 5.83
CA TYR A 34 -9.66 3.47 5.63
C TYR A 34 -11.02 3.55 6.34
N ASN A 35 -12.09 3.26 5.60
CA ASN A 35 -13.46 3.21 6.14
C ASN A 35 -13.87 4.47 6.94
N ARG A 36 -13.55 5.66 6.40
CA ARG A 36 -13.89 7.01 6.89
C ARG A 36 -13.41 7.41 8.30
N THR A 37 -12.88 6.49 9.09
CA THR A 37 -12.56 6.70 10.52
C THR A 37 -11.23 6.11 10.95
N LYS A 38 -10.71 5.10 10.24
CA LYS A 38 -9.43 4.46 10.58
C LYS A 38 -8.36 4.99 9.64
N VAL A 39 -7.17 5.28 10.15
CA VAL A 39 -6.02 5.63 9.32
C VAL A 39 -5.18 4.38 9.11
N MET A 40 -4.74 4.16 7.88
CA MET A 40 -3.82 3.09 7.54
C MET A 40 -2.70 3.60 6.63
N ALA A 41 -1.58 2.90 6.62
CA ALA A 41 -0.56 3.06 5.60
C ALA A 41 -0.17 1.69 5.05
N THR A 42 0.27 1.65 3.81
CA THR A 42 0.83 0.47 3.18
C THR A 42 2.35 0.59 3.18
N VAL A 43 3.01 -0.40 3.75
CA VAL A 43 4.47 -0.49 3.80
C VAL A 43 4.90 -1.71 3.02
N VAL A 44 5.93 -1.56 2.19
CA VAL A 44 6.58 -2.69 1.51
C VAL A 44 7.85 -2.99 2.28
N LEU A 45 7.90 -4.19 2.82
CA LEU A 45 9.02 -4.77 3.53
C LEU A 45 9.67 -5.81 2.62
N ALA A 46 10.94 -6.08 2.81
CA ALA A 46 11.62 -7.17 2.14
C ALA A 46 12.57 -7.89 3.09
N ASP A 47 12.68 -9.19 2.92
CA ASP A 47 13.76 -9.99 3.49
C ASP A 47 14.71 -10.44 2.37
N SER A 48 15.63 -11.38 2.66
CA SER A 48 16.59 -11.88 1.67
C SER A 48 15.95 -12.62 0.50
N SER A 49 14.69 -13.02 0.60
CA SER A 49 14.04 -13.98 -0.31
C SER A 49 12.66 -13.55 -0.80
N HIS A 50 11.97 -12.69 -0.04
CA HIS A 50 10.56 -12.37 -0.22
C HIS A 50 10.29 -10.87 -0.06
N ILE A 51 9.23 -10.43 -0.75
CA ILE A 51 8.64 -9.11 -0.59
C ILE A 51 7.37 -9.28 0.23
N ILE A 52 7.27 -8.54 1.32
CA ILE A 52 6.16 -8.61 2.26
C ILE A 52 5.43 -7.27 2.22
N LYS A 53 4.15 -7.31 1.85
CA LYS A 53 3.29 -6.12 1.91
C LYS A 53 2.61 -6.07 3.26
N ALA A 54 2.72 -4.95 3.95
CA ALA A 54 2.14 -4.73 5.27
C ALA A 54 1.08 -3.63 5.22
N GLN A 55 -0.06 -3.88 5.85
CA GLN A 55 -1.07 -2.88 6.15
C GLN A 55 -0.93 -2.45 7.61
N VAL A 56 -0.51 -1.21 7.82
CA VAL A 56 -0.20 -0.67 9.14
C VAL A 56 -1.35 0.21 9.60
N TYR A 57 -2.03 -0.22 10.67
CA TYR A 57 -3.09 0.53 11.34
C TYR A 57 -2.60 1.18 12.63
N ASP A 58 -1.46 0.75 13.16
CA ASP A 58 -0.81 1.39 14.29
C ASP A 58 0.16 2.49 13.84
N MET A 59 -0.21 3.74 14.07
CA MET A 59 0.56 4.89 13.57
C MET A 59 1.87 5.09 14.34
N ASP A 60 1.92 4.68 15.61
CA ASP A 60 3.14 4.76 16.41
C ASP A 60 4.20 3.80 15.84
N SER A 61 3.81 2.55 15.56
CA SER A 61 4.65 1.59 14.83
C SER A 61 5.05 2.09 13.45
N LEU A 62 4.14 2.75 12.71
CA LEU A 62 4.43 3.29 11.38
C LEU A 62 5.54 4.34 11.42
N ASP A 63 5.57 5.18 12.45
CA ASP A 63 6.55 6.25 12.58
C ASP A 63 7.97 5.71 12.88
N LEU A 64 8.07 4.51 13.46
CA LEU A 64 9.33 3.77 13.61
C LEU A 64 9.83 3.12 12.31
N MET A 65 8.98 2.97 11.30
CA MET A 65 9.35 2.37 10.01
C MET A 65 10.05 3.38 9.11
N ILE A 66 11.38 3.44 9.22
CA ILE A 66 12.25 4.30 8.42
C ILE A 66 12.65 3.58 7.13
N LEU A 67 12.62 4.28 5.98
CA LEU A 67 13.07 3.74 4.69
C LEU A 67 14.51 3.23 4.78
N ASN A 68 14.75 2.05 4.20
CA ASN A 68 15.98 1.26 4.30
C ASN A 68 16.38 0.88 5.73
N GLY A 69 15.52 1.11 6.72
CA GLY A 69 15.71 0.69 8.10
C GLY A 69 15.37 -0.79 8.28
N GLY A 70 16.10 -1.45 9.18
CA GLY A 70 15.80 -2.82 9.59
C GLY A 70 14.74 -2.86 10.67
N LEU A 71 13.84 -3.84 10.57
CA LEU A 71 12.78 -4.09 11.54
C LEU A 71 12.69 -5.56 11.87
N GLN A 72 12.28 -5.84 13.11
CA GLN A 72 11.76 -7.13 13.53
C GLN A 72 10.29 -6.97 13.90
N ILE A 73 9.44 -7.82 13.33
CA ILE A 73 7.99 -7.76 13.51
C ILE A 73 7.53 -9.08 14.10
N LYS A 74 6.76 -9.01 15.18
CA LYS A 74 6.22 -10.17 15.91
C LYS A 74 4.73 -9.96 16.19
N ASP A 75 3.98 -11.05 16.31
CA ASP A 75 2.54 -11.03 16.62
C ASP A 75 1.72 -10.25 15.56
N PHE A 76 2.14 -10.36 14.30
CA PHE A 76 1.40 -9.81 13.17
C PHE A 76 0.24 -10.73 12.77
N ILE A 77 -0.72 -10.16 12.05
CA ILE A 77 -1.85 -10.93 11.53
C ILE A 77 -1.61 -11.20 10.04
N PRO A 78 -1.41 -12.46 9.61
CA PRO A 78 -1.28 -12.80 8.21
C PRO A 78 -2.63 -12.74 7.52
N LYS A 79 -2.66 -12.26 6.28
CA LYS A 79 -3.83 -12.34 5.38
C LYS A 79 -3.67 -13.46 4.38
N SER A 80 -4.80 -13.96 3.88
CA SER A 80 -4.87 -14.99 2.82
C SER A 80 -4.16 -14.63 1.51
N ASN A 81 -3.94 -13.33 1.23
CA ASN A 81 -3.25 -12.85 0.04
C ASN A 81 -1.73 -12.70 0.21
N GLY A 82 -1.16 -13.17 1.33
CA GLY A 82 0.27 -13.05 1.64
C GLY A 82 0.69 -11.67 2.17
N GLU A 83 -0.27 -10.76 2.42
CA GLU A 83 0.00 -9.52 3.15
C GLU A 83 -0.04 -9.76 4.67
N ILE A 84 0.56 -8.84 5.43
CA ILE A 84 0.46 -8.83 6.89
C ILE A 84 -0.25 -7.58 7.38
N ILE A 85 -0.91 -7.67 8.52
CA ILE A 85 -1.50 -6.53 9.23
C ILE A 85 -0.67 -6.24 10.47
N ILE A 86 -0.31 -4.97 10.62
CA ILE A 86 0.38 -4.43 11.80
C ILE A 86 -0.62 -3.55 12.55
N ASN A 87 -0.99 -3.97 13.74
CA ASN A 87 -1.91 -3.24 14.62
C ASN A 87 -1.28 -3.02 16.00
N LYS A 88 -2.03 -2.45 16.94
CA LYS A 88 -1.54 -2.17 18.30
C LYS A 88 -1.08 -3.39 19.11
N LYS A 89 -1.43 -4.61 18.70
CA LYS A 89 -0.98 -5.86 19.34
C LYS A 89 0.30 -6.41 18.69
N THR A 90 0.63 -5.94 17.48
CA THR A 90 1.85 -6.31 16.78
C THR A 90 3.03 -5.58 17.41
N GLN A 91 4.10 -6.32 17.68
CA GLN A 91 5.32 -5.75 18.24
C GLN A 91 6.30 -5.45 17.11
N VAL A 92 6.73 -4.20 17.02
CA VAL A 92 7.70 -3.74 16.02
C VAL A 92 8.95 -3.24 16.74
N PHE A 93 10.09 -3.85 16.42
CA PHE A 93 11.39 -3.51 16.99
C PHE A 93 12.33 -3.01 15.89
N ILE A 94 13.06 -1.94 16.18
CA ILE A 94 14.12 -1.47 15.28
C ILE A 94 15.27 -2.48 15.33
N SER A 95 15.75 -2.90 14.17
CA SER A 95 16.84 -3.85 14.04
C SER A 95 17.82 -3.41 12.95
N LYS A 96 18.89 -4.19 12.75
CA LYS A 96 19.82 -3.95 11.64
C LYS A 96 19.13 -4.30 10.31
N PRO A 97 19.34 -3.50 9.25
CA PRO A 97 18.77 -3.79 7.94
C PRO A 97 19.29 -5.13 7.42
N VAL A 98 18.37 -5.93 6.88
CA VAL A 98 18.69 -7.18 6.20
C VAL A 98 19.16 -6.84 4.78
N PRO A 99 20.28 -7.43 4.31
CA PRO A 99 20.74 -7.23 2.93
C PRO A 99 19.72 -7.82 1.95
N ILE A 100 19.20 -6.96 1.07
CA ILE A 100 18.19 -7.32 0.07
C ILE A 100 18.87 -7.57 -1.28
N PRO A 101 18.75 -8.77 -1.88
CA PRO A 101 19.31 -9.03 -3.20
C PRO A 101 18.77 -8.08 -4.28
N LEU A 102 19.60 -7.83 -5.30
CA LEU A 102 19.25 -6.95 -6.43
C LEU A 102 17.97 -7.40 -7.15
N GLU A 103 17.73 -8.71 -7.24
CA GLU A 103 16.52 -9.27 -7.87
C GLU A 103 15.24 -8.86 -7.14
N ILE A 104 15.26 -8.89 -5.80
CA ILE A 104 14.13 -8.47 -4.97
C ILE A 104 13.93 -6.96 -5.09
N LYS A 105 15.04 -6.19 -5.10
CA LYS A 105 14.99 -4.74 -5.28
C LYS A 105 14.38 -4.35 -6.63
N ALA A 106 14.77 -5.01 -7.73
CA ALA A 106 14.21 -4.79 -9.05
C ALA A 106 12.70 -5.06 -9.09
N LYS A 107 12.24 -6.16 -8.48
CA LYS A 107 10.80 -6.47 -8.36
C LYS A 107 10.04 -5.40 -7.58
N ILE A 108 10.63 -4.81 -6.55
CA ILE A 108 10.02 -3.72 -5.78
C ILE A 108 9.92 -2.45 -6.63
N ASP A 109 10.96 -2.13 -7.40
CA ASP A 109 10.95 -0.98 -8.31
C ASP A 109 9.89 -1.14 -9.42
N ASP A 110 9.70 -2.35 -9.96
CA ASP A 110 8.60 -2.66 -10.88
C ASP A 110 7.21 -2.46 -10.25
N ILE A 111 7.05 -2.84 -8.97
CA ILE A 111 5.80 -2.62 -8.22
C ILE A 111 5.55 -1.12 -8.02
N LYS A 112 6.60 -0.33 -7.78
CA LYS A 112 6.52 1.14 -7.68
C LYS A 112 6.13 1.75 -9.02
N GLN A 113 6.78 1.36 -10.11
CA GLN A 113 6.50 1.92 -11.45
C GLN A 113 5.10 1.56 -11.97
N LYS A 114 4.59 0.36 -11.69
CA LYS A 114 3.19 -0.01 -12.02
C LYS A 114 2.14 0.84 -11.27
N LYS A 115 2.44 1.34 -10.07
CA LYS A 115 1.57 2.29 -9.37
C LYS A 115 1.54 3.67 -10.03
N PHE A 116 2.61 4.08 -10.72
CA PHE A 116 2.67 5.37 -11.41
C PHE A 116 1.98 5.35 -12.78
N THR A 117 2.02 4.25 -13.52
CA THR A 117 1.41 4.16 -14.87
C THR A 117 -0.12 3.99 -14.86
N THR A 118 -0.74 3.68 -13.73
CA THR A 118 -2.21 3.53 -13.62
C THR A 118 -2.94 4.78 -13.14
N LEU A 119 -2.22 5.87 -12.79
CA LEU A 119 -2.81 7.11 -12.27
C LEU A 119 -3.14 8.17 -13.35
N ASP A 120 -2.83 7.92 -14.63
CA ASP A 120 -3.00 8.90 -15.73
C ASP A 120 -4.06 8.53 -16.78
N ALA A 121 -4.91 7.52 -16.53
CA ALA A 121 -5.95 7.10 -17.48
C ALA A 121 -7.38 7.45 -17.03
N ALA A 122 -7.54 8.39 -16.09
CA ALA A 122 -8.85 8.87 -15.63
C ALA A 122 -9.08 10.36 -15.98
N THR A 123 -8.88 10.73 -17.24
CA THR A 123 -9.55 11.90 -17.82
C THR A 123 -10.42 11.42 -18.97
N SER A 124 -11.68 11.12 -18.67
CA SER A 124 -12.71 10.82 -19.66
C SER A 124 -12.79 11.93 -20.73
N PRO A 125 -12.89 11.61 -22.03
CA PRO A 125 -13.50 12.54 -22.96
C PRO A 125 -14.99 12.57 -22.64
N LYS A 126 -15.43 13.63 -21.93
CA LYS A 126 -16.85 13.97 -21.84
C LYS A 126 -17.39 14.07 -23.26
N LYS A 127 -18.42 13.25 -23.55
CA LYS A 127 -19.33 13.45 -24.68
C LYS A 127 -19.68 14.94 -24.79
N THR A 128 -19.26 15.58 -25.87
CA THR A 128 -19.80 16.87 -26.29
C THR A 128 -20.28 16.71 -27.72
N ASN A 129 -21.52 16.25 -27.88
CA ASN A 129 -22.27 16.47 -29.11
C ASN A 129 -22.75 17.92 -29.05
N VAL A 130 -21.99 18.84 -29.65
CA VAL A 130 -22.51 20.15 -30.09
C VAL A 130 -21.86 20.46 -31.44
N GLY A 131 -22.70 20.77 -32.41
CA GLY A 131 -22.41 20.69 -33.84
C GLY A 131 -21.42 21.71 -34.42
N SER A 132 -21.13 21.43 -35.69
CA SER A 132 -20.59 22.28 -36.74
C SER A 132 -20.40 23.77 -36.41
N ILE A 133 -19.14 24.21 -36.34
CA ILE A 133 -18.78 25.54 -36.85
C ILE A 133 -17.38 25.47 -37.47
N LYS A 134 -17.33 25.69 -38.79
CA LYS A 134 -16.12 26.06 -39.54
C LYS A 134 -15.50 27.30 -38.90
N GLY A 135 -14.19 27.34 -38.69
CA GLY A 135 -13.57 28.65 -38.44
C GLY A 135 -12.16 28.65 -37.88
N VAL A 136 -11.23 29.03 -38.76
CA VAL A 136 -10.10 29.93 -38.49
C VAL A 136 -8.93 29.37 -37.68
N VAL A 137 -7.90 28.96 -38.42
CA VAL A 137 -6.50 29.03 -38.01
C VAL A 137 -6.16 30.50 -37.73
N ALA A 138 -5.72 30.83 -36.51
CA ALA A 138 -5.11 32.12 -36.22
C ALA A 138 -3.79 31.92 -35.45
N LYS A 139 -2.76 32.44 -36.10
CA LYS A 139 -1.34 32.58 -35.75
C LYS A 139 -1.16 33.72 -34.71
N VAL A 140 0.07 33.80 -34.19
CA VAL A 140 0.80 34.99 -33.64
C VAL A 140 0.93 35.01 -32.10
N CYS A 141 2.10 34.73 -31.50
CA CYS A 141 3.33 35.56 -31.25
C CYS A 141 3.21 36.36 -29.92
N MET A 142 4.19 36.72 -29.07
CA MET A 142 5.65 36.94 -29.13
C MET A 142 6.26 36.87 -27.70
N LYS A 143 7.54 36.48 -27.57
CA LYS A 143 8.66 37.40 -27.30
C LYS A 143 9.98 36.74 -27.70
#